data_AF-A0A9E7JGR2-F1
#
_entry.id   AF-A0A9E7JGR2-F1
#
_cell.length_a   1.000
_cell.length_b   1.000
_cell.length_c   1.000
_cell.angle_alpha   90.00
_cell.angle_beta   90.00
_cell.angle_gamma   90.00
#
_symmetry.space_group_name_H-M   'P 1'
#
loop_
_entity.id
_entity.type
_entity.pdbx_description
1 polymer ?
#
loop_
_entity_poly.entity_id
_entity_poly.type
_entity_poly.pdbx_seq_one_letter_code
_entity_poly.pdbx_strand_id
1 'polypeptide(L)'
;MAWGVVFWSIATFLTPWAARHSTAMLLAVRALFGLAEGVAIPSMSTHLFRWFPCNERASAVGIAMAGFHLGNVMSLLVSPIILSSVGINGTFAFFASLGFVWLSAWIGRIPNDPRDSPDISHSELQLIRAGKIDSKAESSQLPPLRHLFSKLPALAVVLANVANNWTIGFIGPAVSLLSLKYAQTPISAAVLMTMALSFSAFSQAGYFLNIQDEQR
;
A
#
# COMPACT_ATOMS: atom_id res chain seq x y z
N MET A 1 -7.12 4.11 7.80
CA MET A 1 -5.68 3.82 7.98
C MET A 1 -5.37 3.14 9.31
N ALA A 2 -5.52 3.81 10.46
CA ALA A 2 -5.08 3.30 11.77
C ALA A 2 -5.56 1.86 12.09
N TRP A 3 -6.86 1.59 11.94
CA TRP A 3 -7.43 0.25 12.15
C TRP A 3 -6.83 -0.81 11.21
N GLY A 4 -6.57 -0.47 9.95
CA GLY A 4 -5.94 -1.39 9.00
C GLY A 4 -4.53 -1.80 9.47
N VAL A 5 -3.75 -0.85 9.96
CA VAL A 5 -2.39 -1.09 10.48
C VAL A 5 -2.42 -1.97 11.74
N VAL A 6 -3.40 -1.77 12.64
CA VAL A 6 -3.62 -2.64 13.80
C VAL A 6 -3.88 -4.08 13.35
N PHE A 7 -4.86 -4.29 12.47
CA PHE A 7 -5.26 -5.63 12.05
C PHE A 7 -4.18 -6.33 11.23
N TRP A 8 -3.49 -5.63 10.32
CA TRP A 8 -2.34 -6.23 9.63
C TRP A 8 -1.27 -6.61 10.65
N SER A 9 -0.92 -5.73 11.60
CA SER A 9 0.21 -5.97 12.52
C SER A 9 -0.06 -7.17 13.43
N ILE A 10 -1.30 -7.31 13.90
CA ILE A 10 -1.77 -8.50 14.62
C ILE A 10 -1.67 -9.74 13.73
N ALA A 11 -2.15 -9.67 12.49
CA ALA A 11 -2.08 -10.79 11.55
C ALA A 11 -0.63 -11.19 11.23
N THR A 12 0.29 -10.23 11.12
CA THR A 12 1.74 -10.46 10.96
C THR A 12 2.30 -11.21 12.17
N PHE A 13 1.97 -10.78 13.39
CA PHE A 13 2.43 -11.43 14.61
C PHE A 13 1.89 -12.86 14.77
N LEU A 14 0.62 -13.09 14.40
CA LEU A 14 -0.02 -14.40 14.49
C LEU A 14 0.45 -15.40 13.42
N THR A 15 1.11 -14.92 12.36
CA THR A 15 1.62 -15.73 11.24
C THR A 15 2.35 -17.00 11.65
N PRO A 16 3.49 -16.93 12.38
CA PRO A 16 4.26 -18.11 12.70
C PRO A 16 3.49 -19.09 13.59
N TRP A 17 2.64 -18.58 14.47
CA TRP A 17 1.83 -19.42 15.36
C TRP A 17 0.76 -20.18 14.58
N ALA A 18 0.05 -19.50 13.67
CA ALA A 18 -0.94 -20.10 12.78
C ALA A 18 -0.31 -21.15 11.86
N ALA A 19 0.90 -20.87 11.33
CA ALA A 19 1.64 -21.80 10.47
C ALA A 19 1.99 -23.13 11.17
N ARG A 20 2.19 -23.12 12.50
CA ARG A 20 2.49 -24.34 13.27
C ARG A 20 1.27 -25.19 13.59
N HIS A 21 0.07 -24.59 13.64
CA HIS A 21 -1.15 -25.28 14.04
C HIS A 21 -1.86 -25.95 12.86
N SER A 22 -2.09 -25.19 11.78
CA SER A 22 -2.80 -25.72 10.60
C SER A 22 -2.66 -24.79 9.40
N THR A 23 -2.58 -25.39 8.21
CA THR A 23 -2.64 -24.66 6.93
C THR A 23 -3.92 -23.82 6.81
N ALA A 24 -5.06 -24.32 7.28
CA ALA A 24 -6.32 -23.58 7.23
C ALA A 24 -6.26 -22.31 8.10
N MET A 25 -5.60 -22.39 9.26
CA MET A 25 -5.43 -21.25 10.15
C MET A 25 -4.48 -20.21 9.55
N LEU A 26 -3.40 -20.68 8.92
CA LEU A 26 -2.48 -19.79 8.20
C LEU A 26 -3.20 -19.03 7.07
N LEU A 27 -4.04 -19.72 6.31
CA LEU A 27 -4.86 -19.10 5.25
C LEU A 27 -5.83 -18.06 5.82
N ALA A 28 -6.49 -18.34 6.94
CA ALA A 28 -7.39 -17.39 7.59
C ALA A 28 -6.65 -16.12 8.04
N VAL A 29 -5.47 -16.26 8.66
CA VAL A 29 -4.64 -15.12 9.08
C VAL A 29 -4.12 -14.33 7.87
N ARG A 30 -3.76 -15.01 6.76
CA ARG A 30 -3.40 -14.35 5.51
C ARG A 30 -4.56 -13.60 4.86
N ALA A 31 -5.76 -14.16 4.88
CA ALA A 31 -6.94 -13.48 4.39
C ALA A 31 -7.22 -12.21 5.19
N LEU A 32 -7.14 -12.28 6.53
CA LEU A 32 -7.26 -11.10 7.39
C LEU A 32 -6.18 -10.05 7.09
N PHE A 33 -4.93 -10.47 6.91
CA PHE A 33 -3.84 -9.59 6.55
C PHE A 33 -4.13 -8.84 5.24
N GLY A 34 -4.53 -9.56 4.19
CA GLY A 34 -4.86 -8.94 2.90
C GLY A 34 -6.07 -7.99 2.96
N LEU A 35 -7.10 -8.33 3.74
CA LEU A 35 -8.24 -7.44 3.96
C LEU A 35 -7.82 -6.14 4.68
N ALA A 36 -6.95 -6.26 5.67
CA ALA A 36 -6.44 -5.11 6.43
C ALA A 36 -5.48 -4.24 5.60
N GLU A 37 -4.64 -4.85 4.76
CA GLU A 37 -3.74 -4.15 3.85
C GLU A 37 -4.51 -3.43 2.73
N GLY A 38 -5.60 -4.01 2.24
CA GLY A 38 -6.40 -3.47 1.15
C GLY A 38 -6.97 -2.06 1.41
N VAL A 39 -7.11 -1.66 2.68
CA VAL A 39 -7.56 -0.29 3.03
C VAL A 39 -6.44 0.76 2.96
N ALA A 40 -5.17 0.36 2.80
CA ALA A 40 -4.02 1.24 2.89
C ALA A 40 -3.99 2.28 1.77
N ILE A 41 -4.04 1.84 0.51
CA ILE A 41 -4.01 2.72 -0.66
C ILE A 41 -5.19 3.72 -0.68
N PRO A 42 -6.48 3.31 -0.53
CA PRO A 42 -7.57 4.28 -0.52
C PRO A 42 -7.51 5.23 0.68
N SER A 43 -7.07 4.76 1.86
CA SER A 43 -6.85 5.64 3.02
C SER A 43 -5.76 6.67 2.75
N MET A 44 -4.66 6.25 2.12
CA MET A 44 -3.54 7.13 1.79
C MET A 44 -3.96 8.19 0.76
N SER A 45 -4.63 7.80 -0.32
CA SER A 45 -5.08 8.74 -1.35
C SER A 45 -6.06 9.78 -0.80
N THR A 46 -7.03 9.34 0.02
CA THR A 46 -7.97 10.28 0.66
C THR A 46 -7.29 11.23 1.65
N HIS A 47 -6.27 10.75 2.38
CA HIS A 47 -5.49 11.60 3.28
C HIS A 47 -4.66 12.63 2.51
N LEU A 48 -3.90 12.20 1.49
CA LEU A 48 -3.07 13.09 0.68
C LEU A 48 -3.91 14.16 -0.03
N PHE A 49 -5.07 13.81 -0.57
CA PHE A 49 -5.93 14.79 -1.26
C PHE A 49 -6.57 15.81 -0.32
N ARG A 50 -6.71 15.49 0.97
CA ARG A 50 -7.18 16.44 1.99
C ARG A 50 -6.09 17.40 2.45
N TRP A 51 -4.85 16.92 2.48
CA TRP A 51 -3.71 17.63 3.07
C TRP A 51 -2.86 18.39 2.04
N PHE A 52 -2.91 18.04 0.76
CA PHE A 52 -2.12 18.69 -0.30
C PHE A 52 -2.99 19.43 -1.34
N PRO A 53 -2.54 20.61 -1.80
CA PRO A 53 -3.20 21.35 -2.87
C PRO A 53 -3.07 20.62 -4.22
N CYS A 54 -4.01 20.85 -5.15
CA CYS A 54 -4.13 20.08 -6.40
C CYS A 54 -2.85 20.03 -7.25
N ASN A 55 -2.08 21.12 -7.26
CA ASN A 55 -0.81 21.24 -7.98
C ASN A 55 0.30 20.34 -7.40
N GLU A 56 0.24 19.95 -6.13
CA GLU A 56 1.29 19.18 -5.44
C GLU A 56 0.89 17.73 -5.15
N ARG A 57 -0.38 17.37 -5.36
CA ARG A 57 -0.91 16.02 -5.09
C ARG A 57 -0.14 14.92 -5.81
N ALA A 58 0.21 15.13 -7.08
CA ALA A 58 0.95 14.14 -7.87
C ALA A 58 2.34 13.87 -7.26
N SER A 59 3.06 14.93 -6.88
CA SER A 59 4.36 14.82 -6.20
C SER A 59 4.24 14.13 -4.84
N ALA A 60 3.21 14.47 -4.05
CA ALA A 60 2.96 13.84 -2.75
C ALA A 60 2.66 12.34 -2.89
N VAL A 61 1.85 11.94 -3.87
CA VAL A 61 1.60 10.53 -4.19
C VAL A 61 2.88 9.83 -4.66
N GLY A 62 3.68 10.49 -5.51
CA GLY A 62 4.96 9.96 -5.99
C GLY A 62 5.95 9.68 -4.85
N ILE A 63 6.09 10.61 -3.89
CA ILE A 63 6.93 10.44 -2.70
C ILE A 63 6.40 9.29 -1.82
N ALA A 64 5.09 9.21 -1.62
CA ALA A 64 4.49 8.13 -0.85
C ALA A 64 4.74 6.74 -1.48
N MET A 65 4.61 6.63 -2.80
CA MET A 65 4.93 5.41 -3.55
C MET A 65 6.42 5.08 -3.48
N ALA A 66 7.30 6.07 -3.61
CA ALA A 66 8.75 5.87 -3.46
C ALA A 66 9.09 5.31 -2.07
N GLY A 67 8.45 5.84 -1.02
CA GLY A 67 8.58 5.32 0.35
C GLY A 67 8.09 3.87 0.49
N PHE A 68 6.96 3.52 -0.12
CA PHE A 68 6.45 2.14 -0.16
C PHE A 68 7.46 1.17 -0.78
N HIS A 69 8.01 1.51 -1.94
CA HIS A 69 9.01 0.67 -2.62
C HIS A 69 10.32 0.59 -1.83
N LEU A 70 10.80 1.69 -1.28
CA LEU A 70 11.98 1.70 -0.41
C LEU A 70 11.79 0.78 0.80
N GLY A 71 10.62 0.83 1.43
CA GLY A 71 10.25 -0.07 2.52
C GLY A 71 10.34 -1.55 2.14
N ASN A 72 9.87 -1.92 0.94
CA ASN A 72 9.97 -3.28 0.43
C ASN A 72 11.44 -3.72 0.26
N VAL A 73 12.28 -2.88 -0.33
CA VAL A 73 13.71 -3.18 -0.50
C VAL A 73 14.38 -3.36 0.86
N MET A 74 14.17 -2.42 1.78
CA MET A 74 14.74 -2.48 3.12
C MET A 74 14.25 -3.72 3.89
N SER A 75 12.97 -4.06 3.79
CA SER A 75 12.41 -5.26 4.40
C SER A 75 13.07 -6.53 3.86
N LEU A 76 13.26 -6.63 2.54
CA LEU A 76 13.91 -7.78 1.90
C LEU A 76 15.38 -7.94 2.33
N LEU A 77 16.10 -6.85 2.55
CA LEU A 77 17.50 -6.87 3.00
C LEU A 77 17.62 -7.20 4.49
N VAL A 78 16.74 -6.64 5.32
CA VAL A 78 16.78 -6.80 6.79
C VAL A 78 16.21 -8.15 7.23
N SER A 79 15.17 -8.65 6.56
CA SER A 79 14.50 -9.91 6.88
C SER A 79 15.44 -11.10 7.06
N PRO A 80 16.36 -11.43 6.12
CA PRO A 80 17.25 -12.59 6.26
C PRO A 80 18.24 -12.44 7.42
N ILE A 81 18.68 -11.21 7.74
CA ILE A 81 19.60 -10.94 8.85
C ILE A 81 18.93 -11.18 10.20
N ILE A 82 17.68 -10.74 10.34
CA ILE A 82 16.91 -11.00 11.57
C ILE A 82 16.53 -12.48 11.66
N LEU A 83 16.18 -13.08 10.53
CA LEU A 83 15.82 -14.50 10.46
C LEU A 83 16.97 -15.42 10.90
N SER A 84 18.21 -15.11 10.52
CA SER A 84 19.38 -15.91 10.91
C SER A 84 19.76 -15.78 12.37
N SER A 85 19.38 -14.67 13.03
CA SER A 85 19.76 -14.38 14.42
C SER A 85 18.68 -14.75 15.44
N VAL A 86 17.42 -14.38 15.19
CA VAL A 86 16.30 -14.54 16.14
C VAL A 86 15.27 -15.58 15.66
N GLY A 87 15.46 -16.11 14.45
CA GLY A 87 14.56 -17.10 13.87
C GLY A 87 13.24 -16.50 13.39
N ILE A 88 12.39 -17.36 12.80
CA ILE A 88 11.17 -16.94 12.11
C ILE A 88 10.20 -16.15 13.00
N ASN A 89 10.00 -16.59 14.25
CA ASN A 89 9.11 -15.90 15.17
C ASN A 89 9.60 -14.48 15.49
N GLY A 90 10.91 -14.32 15.68
CA GLY A 90 11.53 -13.03 15.97
C GLY A 90 11.39 -12.05 14.82
N THR A 91 11.57 -12.51 13.58
CA THR A 91 11.39 -11.68 12.38
C THR A 91 9.96 -11.13 12.27
N PHE A 92 8.94 -11.98 12.44
CA PHE A 92 7.54 -11.55 12.40
C PHE A 92 7.18 -10.62 13.56
N ALA A 93 7.69 -10.89 14.76
CA ALA A 93 7.48 -10.02 15.92
C ALA A 93 8.13 -8.64 15.73
N PHE A 94 9.33 -8.58 15.14
CA PHE A 94 10.01 -7.33 14.82
C PHE A 94 9.17 -6.46 13.88
N PHE A 95 8.74 -7.00 12.72
CA PHE A 95 7.92 -6.23 11.77
C PHE A 95 6.55 -5.84 12.33
N ALA A 96 5.91 -6.71 13.12
CA ALA A 96 4.67 -6.36 13.81
C ALA A 96 4.87 -5.20 14.80
N SER A 97 5.96 -5.24 15.58
CA SER A 97 6.28 -4.17 16.55
C SER A 97 6.54 -2.84 15.86
N LEU A 98 7.24 -2.84 14.71
CA LEU A 98 7.51 -1.64 13.94
C LEU A 98 6.22 -0.96 13.45
N GLY A 99 5.22 -1.76 13.05
CA GLY A 99 3.88 -1.26 12.69
C GLY A 99 3.17 -0.56 13.86
N PHE A 100 3.23 -1.14 15.06
CA PHE A 100 2.65 -0.52 16.26
C PHE A 100 3.40 0.75 16.70
N VAL A 101 4.73 0.75 16.63
CA VAL A 101 5.54 1.96 16.93
C VAL A 101 5.16 3.08 15.97
N TRP A 102 5.11 2.79 14.67
CA TRP A 102 4.68 3.77 13.67
C TRP A 102 3.25 4.26 13.92
N LEU A 103 2.32 3.36 14.25
CA LEU A 103 0.93 3.71 14.54
C LEU A 103 0.82 4.64 15.75
N SER A 104 1.58 4.39 16.80
CA SER A 104 1.59 5.22 18.01
C SER A 104 2.04 6.65 17.70
N ALA A 105 3.09 6.80 16.89
CA ALA A 105 3.55 8.10 16.40
C ALA A 105 2.53 8.77 15.46
N TRP A 106 1.86 8.00 14.60
CA TRP A 106 0.88 8.52 13.64
C TRP A 106 -0.36 9.10 14.32
N ILE A 107 -0.98 8.33 15.24
CA ILE A 107 -2.21 8.74 15.93
C ILE A 107 -1.99 10.01 16.76
N GLY A 108 -0.80 10.18 17.36
CA GLY A 108 -0.49 11.34 18.18
C GLY A 108 -0.14 12.61 17.40
N ARG A 109 0.32 12.51 16.15
CA ARG A 109 0.84 13.67 15.40
C ARG A 109 -0.04 14.12 14.23
N ILE A 110 -0.85 13.24 13.66
CA ILE A 110 -1.51 13.52 12.38
C ILE A 110 -3.03 13.49 12.55
N PRO A 111 -3.68 14.67 12.64
CA PRO A 111 -5.13 14.74 12.69
C PRO A 111 -5.78 14.32 11.36
N ASN A 112 -7.07 14.01 11.39
CA ASN A 112 -7.80 13.60 10.18
C ASN A 112 -8.09 14.77 9.23
N ASP A 113 -8.13 15.99 9.77
CA ASP A 113 -8.39 17.22 9.04
C ASP A 113 -7.23 18.20 9.25
N PRO A 114 -6.71 18.83 8.17
CA PRO A 114 -5.65 19.82 8.30
C PRO A 114 -6.05 21.00 9.19
N ARG A 115 -7.36 21.31 9.33
CA ARG A 115 -7.86 22.37 10.21
C ARG A 115 -7.57 22.15 11.69
N ASP A 116 -7.48 20.89 12.10
CA ASP A 116 -7.24 20.50 13.49
C ASP A 116 -5.73 20.35 13.77
N SER A 117 -4.88 20.62 12.77
CA SER A 117 -3.43 20.56 12.91
C SER A 117 -2.89 21.82 13.58
N PRO A 118 -2.13 21.69 14.69
CA PRO A 118 -1.45 22.84 15.30
C PRO A 118 -0.27 23.35 14.46
N ASP A 119 0.24 22.51 13.55
CA ASP A 119 1.46 22.79 12.78
C ASP A 119 1.19 23.46 11.43
N ILE A 120 -0.07 23.64 11.03
CA ILE A 120 -0.42 24.21 9.72
C ILE A 120 -0.53 25.74 9.77
N SER A 121 0.07 26.42 8.81
CA SER A 121 -0.06 27.88 8.72
C SER A 121 -1.41 28.30 8.11
N HIS A 122 -1.89 29.49 8.47
CA HIS A 122 -3.14 30.02 7.90
C HIS A 122 -3.08 30.19 6.37
N SER A 123 -1.93 30.59 5.84
CA SER A 123 -1.69 30.72 4.40
C SER A 123 -1.72 29.38 3.67
N GLU A 124 -1.12 28.33 4.26
CA GLU A 124 -1.12 26.99 3.71
C GLU A 124 -2.52 26.37 3.72
N LEU A 125 -3.27 26.57 4.81
CA LEU A 125 -4.66 26.12 4.89
C LEU A 125 -5.55 26.79 3.82
N GLN A 126 -5.28 28.06 3.49
CA GLN A 126 -5.97 28.75 2.39
C GLN A 126 -5.62 28.16 1.03
N LEU A 127 -4.36 27.82 0.76
CA LEU A 127 -3.95 27.17 -0.49
C LEU A 127 -4.61 25.80 -0.67
N ILE A 128 -4.66 24.99 0.39
CA ILE A 128 -5.34 23.68 0.37
C ILE A 128 -6.84 23.83 0.08
N ARG A 129 -7.48 24.87 0.61
CA ARG A 129 -8.91 25.16 0.38
C ARG A 129 -9.16 25.74 -1.01
N ALA A 130 -8.32 26.66 -1.49
CA ALA A 130 -8.45 27.26 -2.82
C ALA A 130 -8.34 26.22 -3.95
N GLY A 131 -7.58 25.14 -3.73
CA GLY A 131 -7.52 24.00 -4.64
C GLY A 131 -8.74 23.06 -4.58
N LYS A 132 -9.60 23.17 -3.55
CA LYS A 132 -10.89 22.48 -3.53
C LYS A 132 -11.87 23.37 -4.30
N ILE A 133 -12.15 23.02 -5.56
CA ILE A 133 -13.36 23.52 -6.20
C ILE A 133 -14.50 23.15 -5.25
N ASP A 134 -15.21 24.14 -4.73
CA ASP A 134 -16.45 23.98 -3.98
C ASP A 134 -17.51 23.41 -4.94
N SER A 135 -17.31 22.17 -5.39
CA SER A 135 -18.43 21.30 -5.67
C SER A 135 -19.13 21.19 -4.33
N LYS A 136 -20.20 21.97 -4.15
CA LYS A 136 -21.33 21.59 -3.31
C LYS A 136 -21.63 20.14 -3.65
N ALA A 137 -20.96 19.22 -2.96
CA ALA A 137 -21.37 17.85 -2.89
C ALA A 137 -22.65 17.91 -2.07
N GLU A 138 -23.78 18.16 -2.75
CA GLU A 138 -24.99 17.43 -2.42
C GLU A 138 -24.53 16.03 -2.04
N SER A 139 -24.95 15.58 -0.85
CA SER A 139 -24.67 14.25 -0.34
C SER A 139 -24.97 13.22 -1.42
N SER A 140 -23.97 12.89 -2.23
CA SER A 140 -24.09 11.88 -3.25
C SER A 140 -24.09 10.60 -2.46
N GLN A 141 -25.30 10.12 -2.17
CA GLN A 141 -25.53 8.78 -1.70
C GLN A 141 -24.66 7.88 -2.57
N LEU A 142 -23.70 7.19 -1.95
CA LEU A 142 -22.83 6.24 -2.64
C LEU A 142 -23.73 5.41 -3.56
N PRO A 143 -23.56 5.48 -4.90
CA PRO A 143 -24.42 4.74 -5.79
C PRO A 143 -24.36 3.27 -5.36
N PRO A 144 -25.51 2.57 -5.22
CA PRO A 144 -25.54 1.23 -4.66
C PRO A 144 -24.55 0.34 -5.41
N LEU A 145 -23.68 -0.40 -4.70
CA LEU A 145 -22.67 -1.28 -5.31
C LEU A 145 -23.29 -2.21 -6.36
N ARG A 146 -24.53 -2.67 -6.13
CA ARG A 146 -25.33 -3.43 -7.09
C ARG A 146 -25.46 -2.76 -8.46
N HIS A 147 -25.59 -1.44 -8.52
CA HIS A 147 -25.78 -0.68 -9.75
C HIS A 147 -24.47 -0.54 -10.55
N LEU A 148 -23.33 -0.49 -9.85
CA LEU A 148 -21.99 -0.54 -10.45
C LEU A 148 -21.72 -1.90 -11.09
N PHE A 149 -21.99 -3.00 -10.40
CA PHE A 149 -21.80 -4.35 -10.94
C PHE A 149 -22.88 -4.81 -11.93
N SER A 150 -23.98 -4.06 -12.08
CA SER A 150 -25.04 -4.38 -13.05
C SER A 150 -24.70 -3.98 -14.49
N LYS A 151 -23.67 -3.16 -14.72
CA LYS A 151 -23.30 -2.67 -16.05
C LYS A 151 -22.13 -3.47 -16.62
N LEU A 152 -22.33 -4.07 -17.79
CA LEU A 152 -21.29 -4.80 -18.56
C LEU A 152 -19.99 -4.00 -18.76
N PRO A 153 -20.03 -2.69 -19.10
CA PRO A 153 -18.81 -1.89 -19.22
C PRO A 153 -18.04 -1.74 -17.90
N ALA A 154 -18.75 -1.60 -16.77
CA ALA A 154 -18.10 -1.48 -15.45
C ALA A 154 -17.42 -2.80 -15.04
N LEU A 155 -18.08 -3.94 -15.27
CA LEU A 155 -17.47 -5.25 -15.08
C LEU A 155 -16.26 -5.46 -16.01
N ALA A 156 -16.33 -5.03 -17.27
CA ALA A 156 -15.22 -5.13 -18.21
C ALA A 156 -13.99 -4.32 -17.74
N VAL A 157 -14.19 -3.09 -17.24
CA VAL A 157 -13.10 -2.27 -16.69
C VAL A 157 -12.51 -2.89 -15.43
N VAL A 158 -13.35 -3.41 -14.52
CA VAL A 158 -12.87 -4.11 -13.31
C VAL A 158 -12.07 -5.35 -13.69
N LEU A 159 -12.58 -6.18 -14.60
CA LEU A 159 -11.88 -7.38 -15.07
C LEU A 159 -10.58 -7.04 -15.79
N ALA A 160 -10.56 -6.00 -16.63
CA ALA A 160 -9.34 -5.55 -17.30
C ALA A 160 -8.29 -5.07 -16.29
N ASN A 161 -8.71 -4.32 -15.25
CA ASN A 161 -7.80 -3.84 -14.22
C ASN A 161 -7.29 -4.99 -13.33
N VAL A 162 -8.14 -5.96 -13.01
CA VAL A 162 -7.73 -7.19 -12.29
C VAL A 162 -6.73 -7.97 -13.15
N ALA A 163 -7.00 -8.17 -14.43
CA ALA A 163 -6.10 -8.86 -15.35
C ALA A 163 -4.75 -8.15 -15.48
N ASN A 164 -4.75 -6.82 -15.56
CA ASN A 164 -3.52 -6.02 -15.59
C ASN A 164 -2.70 -6.17 -14.30
N ASN A 165 -3.35 -6.03 -13.13
CA ASN A 165 -2.67 -6.20 -11.83
C ASN A 165 -2.17 -7.63 -11.62
N TRP A 166 -2.92 -8.64 -12.06
CA TRP A 166 -2.47 -10.03 -12.06
C TRP A 166 -1.28 -10.25 -12.98
N THR A 167 -1.31 -9.69 -14.18
CA THR A 167 -0.22 -9.83 -15.15
C THR A 167 1.07 -9.24 -14.58
N ILE A 168 1.01 -8.04 -14.00
CA ILE A 168 2.16 -7.40 -13.33
C ILE A 168 2.62 -8.22 -12.11
N GLY A 169 1.67 -8.67 -11.29
CA GLY A 169 1.95 -9.41 -10.05
C GLY A 169 2.50 -10.82 -10.24
N PHE A 170 2.21 -11.50 -11.35
CA PHE A 170 2.70 -12.85 -11.64
C PHE A 170 3.93 -12.87 -12.55
N ILE A 171 4.03 -11.96 -13.53
CA ILE A 171 5.18 -11.91 -14.44
C ILE A 171 6.47 -11.62 -13.66
N GLY A 172 6.45 -10.66 -12.73
CA GLY A 172 7.64 -10.32 -11.93
C GLY A 172 8.22 -11.52 -11.17
N PRO A 173 7.44 -12.20 -10.31
CA PRO A 173 7.87 -13.41 -9.63
C PRO A 173 8.22 -14.56 -10.58
N ALA A 174 7.48 -14.76 -11.68
CA ALA A 174 7.79 -15.81 -12.66
C ALA A 174 9.16 -15.58 -13.34
N VAL A 175 9.45 -14.35 -13.75
CA VAL A 175 10.76 -13.96 -14.27
C VAL A 175 11.83 -14.14 -13.19
N SER A 176 11.55 -13.72 -11.95
CA SER A 176 12.50 -13.87 -10.83
C SER A 176 12.80 -15.34 -10.49
N LEU A 177 11.82 -16.24 -10.58
CA LEU A 177 11.99 -17.69 -10.39
C LEU A 177 12.80 -18.32 -11.54
N LEU A 178 12.59 -17.85 -12.78
CA LEU A 178 13.40 -18.25 -13.92
C LEU A 178 14.85 -17.77 -13.78
N SER A 179 15.08 -16.57 -13.27
CA SER A 179 16.42 -16.02 -13.01
C SER A 179 17.13 -16.70 -11.84
N LEU A 180 16.39 -17.17 -10.84
CA LEU A 180 16.91 -17.97 -9.71
C LEU A 180 17.61 -19.26 -10.19
N LYS A 181 17.17 -19.84 -11.31
CA LYS A 181 17.85 -20.98 -11.94
C LYS A 181 19.29 -20.68 -12.37
N TYR A 182 19.61 -19.40 -12.57
CA TYR A 182 20.93 -18.91 -12.99
C TYR A 182 21.70 -18.20 -11.86
N ALA A 183 21.06 -17.95 -10.71
CA ALA A 183 21.64 -17.24 -9.58
C ALA A 183 22.37 -18.23 -8.64
N GLN A 184 23.70 -18.15 -8.59
CA GLN A 184 24.51 -19.04 -7.74
C GLN A 184 24.62 -18.59 -6.26
N THR A 185 24.14 -17.39 -5.91
CA THR A 185 24.20 -16.86 -4.53
C THR A 185 22.88 -16.22 -4.07
N PRO A 186 22.54 -16.27 -2.78
CA PRO A 186 21.29 -15.69 -2.25
C PRO A 186 21.22 -14.15 -2.39
N ILE A 187 22.38 -13.48 -2.48
CA ILE A 187 22.46 -12.03 -2.69
C ILE A 187 22.08 -11.67 -4.13
N SER A 188 22.53 -12.43 -5.13
CA SER A 188 22.15 -12.16 -6.52
C SER A 188 20.66 -12.42 -6.76
N ALA A 189 20.08 -13.40 -6.07
CA ALA A 189 18.63 -13.60 -6.04
C ALA A 189 17.89 -12.37 -5.49
N ALA A 190 18.29 -11.87 -4.32
CA ALA A 190 17.67 -10.70 -3.69
C ALA A 190 17.77 -9.43 -4.56
N VAL A 191 18.90 -9.21 -5.23
CA VAL A 191 19.08 -8.08 -6.17
C VAL A 191 18.16 -8.21 -7.39
N LEU A 192 18.04 -9.41 -7.96
CA LEU A 192 17.15 -9.67 -9.09
C LEU A 192 15.67 -9.51 -8.72
N MET A 193 15.24 -10.03 -7.56
CA MET A 193 13.87 -9.81 -7.07
C MET A 193 13.58 -8.32 -6.88
N THR A 194 14.56 -7.59 -6.34
CA THR A 194 14.45 -6.14 -6.11
C THR A 194 14.31 -5.37 -7.42
N MET A 195 15.13 -5.68 -8.43
CA MET A 195 15.02 -5.07 -9.76
C MET A 195 13.67 -5.35 -10.43
N ALA A 196 13.16 -6.58 -10.34
CA ALA A 196 11.85 -6.94 -10.88
C ALA A 196 10.72 -6.13 -10.21
N LEU A 197 10.77 -5.98 -8.88
CA LEU A 197 9.82 -5.15 -8.13
C LEU A 197 9.91 -3.67 -8.50
N SER A 198 11.11 -3.14 -8.72
CA SER A 198 11.31 -1.76 -9.19
C SER A 198 10.75 -1.52 -10.60
N PHE A 199 10.82 -2.50 -11.49
CA PHE A 199 10.24 -2.38 -12.84
C PHE A 199 8.71 -2.39 -12.80
N SER A 200 8.10 -3.22 -11.94
CA SER A 200 6.66 -3.18 -11.69
C SER A 200 6.20 -1.84 -11.08
N ALA A 201 6.99 -1.28 -10.16
CA ALA A 201 6.74 0.02 -9.55
C ALA A 201 6.71 1.15 -10.59
N PHE A 202 7.69 1.14 -11.50
CA PHE A 202 7.79 2.13 -12.57
C PHE A 202 6.59 2.07 -13.52
N SER A 203 6.16 0.86 -13.90
CA SER A 203 4.96 0.67 -14.73
C SER A 203 3.69 1.18 -14.03
N GLN A 204 3.54 0.91 -12.73
CA GLN A 204 2.37 1.32 -11.95
C GLN A 204 2.33 2.84 -11.74
N ALA A 205 3.49 3.46 -11.51
CA ALA A 205 3.62 4.92 -11.44
C ALA A 205 3.22 5.59 -12.77
N GLY A 206 3.67 5.05 -13.91
CA GLY A 206 3.28 5.54 -15.24
C GLY A 206 1.77 5.46 -15.48
N TYR A 207 1.13 4.37 -15.06
CA TYR A 207 -0.32 4.21 -15.18
C TYR A 207 -1.09 5.27 -14.36
N PHE A 208 -0.67 5.53 -13.11
CA PHE A 208 -1.31 6.54 -12.28
C PHE A 208 -1.13 7.96 -12.83
N LEU A 209 0.03 8.28 -13.41
CA LEU A 209 0.24 9.55 -14.09
C LEU A 209 -0.70 9.71 -15.29
N ASN A 210 -0.89 8.66 -16.09
CA ASN A 210 -1.77 8.70 -17.26
C ASN A 210 -3.25 8.92 -16.89
N ILE A 211 -3.74 8.26 -15.84
CA ILE A 211 -5.10 8.48 -15.32
C ILE A 211 -5.29 9.91 -14.81
N GLN A 212 -4.26 10.50 -14.20
CA GLN A 212 -4.36 11.87 -13.69
C GLN A 212 -4.31 12.91 -14.81
N ASP A 213 -3.62 12.63 -15.92
CA ASP A 213 -3.58 13.51 -17.09
C ASP A 213 -4.93 13.53 -17.84
N GLU A 214 -5.66 12.40 -17.86
CA GLU A 214 -7.04 12.34 -18.40
C GLU A 214 -8.08 13.13 -17.59
N GLN A 215 -7.75 13.54 -16.35
CA GLN A 215 -8.64 14.33 -15.48
C GLN A 215 -8.38 15.85 -15.57
N ARG A 216 -7.47 16.28 -16.45
CA ARG A 216 -7.08 17.67 -16.65
C ARG A 216 -7.73 18.27 -17.89
#